data_AF-A0A7S0SXN6-F1
#
_entry.id   AF-A0A7S0SXN6-F1
#
_cell.length_a   1.000
_cell.length_b   1.000
_cell.length_c   1.000
_cell.angle_alpha   90.00
_cell.angle_beta   90.00
_cell.angle_gamma   90.00
#
_symmetry.space_group_name_H-M   'P 1'
#
loop_
_entity.id
_entity.type
_entity.pdbx_description
1 polymer ?
#
loop_
_entity_poly.entity_id
_entity_poly.type
_entity_poly.pdbx_seq_one_letter_code
_entity_poly.pdbx_strand_id
1 'polypeptide(L)'
;NIKIIDYILNIKSEVTHYLNMNFYNLTTIALHDWKMYSEMRSLAYEKYSIKLLDNFLPMGSLDQGLDVLQIMRNIHIFVSRFSYNMNIQQFIEYRSTNSSKHINTIKIQSIAASIRQHGLGVCNTTVNYTYQFLIQKFHVFREFLHDDYISAYLSREFRWYKKHRNETEINNMYPYERASKFVKDIRKLGINENGKSFLDLFRILITEIGNALGYVRMVRSASMYYCSE
;
A
#
# COMPACT_ATOMS: atom_id res chain seq x y z
N ASN A 1 42.62 32.70 -1.56
CA ASN A 1 43.85 31.91 -1.71
C ASN A 1 44.83 32.34 -0.65
N ILE A 2 45.31 31.40 0.17
CA ILE A 2 46.36 31.65 1.15
C ILE A 2 47.65 31.09 0.56
N LYS A 3 48.72 31.88 0.60
CA LYS A 3 50.05 31.41 0.23
C LYS A 3 50.76 30.95 1.49
N ILE A 4 51.11 29.67 1.56
CA ILE A 4 51.88 29.09 2.66
C ILE A 4 53.17 28.57 2.05
N ILE A 5 54.29 29.19 2.41
CA ILE A 5 55.61 28.92 1.82
C ILE A 5 55.52 29.12 0.29
N ASP A 6 55.68 28.04 -0.49
CA ASP A 6 55.65 28.02 -1.96
C ASP A 6 54.32 27.52 -2.55
N TYR A 7 53.36 27.14 -1.71
CA TYR A 7 52.06 26.61 -2.15
C TYR A 7 50.97 27.68 -2.10
N ILE A 8 50.22 27.79 -3.19
CA ILE A 8 48.99 28.60 -3.26
C ILE A 8 47.81 27.69 -2.94
N LEU A 9 47.29 27.80 -1.73
CA LEU A 9 46.16 27.00 -1.26
C LEU A 9 44.85 27.74 -1.53
N ASN A 10 44.00 27.12 -2.33
CA ASN A 10 42.63 27.57 -2.53
C ASN A 10 41.73 26.93 -1.48
N ILE A 11 41.59 27.61 -0.33
CA ILE A 11 40.74 27.16 0.78
C ILE A 11 39.32 26.81 0.29
N LYS A 12 38.76 27.62 -0.62
CA LYS A 12 37.42 27.38 -1.13
C LYS A 12 37.34 26.02 -1.82
N SER A 13 38.34 25.65 -2.61
CA SER A 13 38.42 24.35 -3.27
C SER A 13 38.53 23.20 -2.27
N GLU A 14 39.41 23.32 -1.27
CA GLU A 14 39.61 22.28 -0.26
C GLU A 14 38.37 22.06 0.61
N VAL A 15 37.76 23.14 1.09
CA VAL A 15 36.52 23.06 1.87
C VAL A 15 35.39 22.47 1.03
N THR A 16 35.29 22.84 -0.25
CA THR A 16 34.30 22.26 -1.18
C THR A 16 34.50 20.76 -1.32
N HIS A 17 35.74 20.32 -1.55
CA HIS A 17 36.07 18.91 -1.69
C HIS A 17 35.76 18.13 -0.41
N TYR A 18 36.24 18.62 0.74
CA TYR A 18 36.02 18.00 2.05
C TYR A 18 34.53 17.84 2.38
N LEU A 19 33.72 18.88 2.15
CA LEU A 19 32.29 18.85 2.42
C LEU A 19 31.55 17.91 1.45
N ASN A 20 31.89 17.91 0.17
CA ASN A 20 31.30 16.98 -0.80
C ASN A 20 31.56 15.52 -0.41
N MET A 21 32.81 15.20 -0.07
CA MET A 21 33.24 13.86 0.31
C MET A 21 32.55 13.41 1.61
N ASN A 22 32.51 14.28 2.63
CA ASN A 22 31.84 13.98 3.90
C ASN A 22 30.33 13.80 3.73
N PHE A 23 29.65 14.72 3.07
CA PHE A 23 28.19 14.63 2.91
C PHE A 23 27.81 13.40 2.09
N TYR A 24 28.57 13.05 1.07
CA TYR A 24 28.35 11.80 0.33
C TYR A 24 28.52 10.57 1.23
N ASN A 25 29.67 10.44 1.90
CA ASN A 25 29.97 9.28 2.75
C ASN A 25 28.97 9.14 3.89
N LEU A 26 28.62 10.23 4.57
CA LEU A 26 27.64 10.19 5.65
C LEU A 26 26.24 9.83 5.14
N THR A 27 25.82 10.34 3.97
CA THR A 27 24.56 9.93 3.34
C THR A 27 24.58 8.45 2.95
N THR A 28 25.72 7.88 2.54
CA THR A 28 25.80 6.44 2.24
C THR A 28 25.65 5.56 3.48
N ILE A 29 26.07 6.04 4.66
CA ILE A 29 25.93 5.33 5.93
C ILE A 29 24.48 5.41 6.43
N ALA A 30 23.87 6.61 6.34
CA ALA A 30 22.52 6.88 6.80
C ALA A 30 21.72 7.59 5.70
N LEU A 31 21.14 6.82 4.78
CA LEU A 31 20.38 7.36 3.64
C LEU A 31 19.20 8.25 4.06
N HIS A 32 18.67 8.11 5.28
CA HIS A 32 17.59 8.94 5.79
C HIS A 32 18.04 10.38 6.14
N ASP A 33 19.33 10.61 6.39
CA ASP A 33 19.89 11.92 6.71
C ASP A 33 20.15 12.81 5.48
N TRP A 34 19.77 12.33 4.29
CA TRP A 34 19.93 13.05 3.03
C TRP A 34 19.32 14.48 3.08
N LYS A 35 18.19 14.65 3.80
CA LYS A 35 17.51 15.94 3.95
C LYS A 35 18.35 16.93 4.75
N MET A 36 18.93 16.50 5.86
CA MET A 36 19.84 17.34 6.66
C MET A 36 21.06 17.77 5.85
N TYR A 37 21.68 16.87 5.11
CA TYR A 37 22.83 17.23 4.26
C TYR A 37 22.43 18.12 3.07
N SER A 38 21.19 18.04 2.59
CA SER A 38 20.65 18.99 1.62
C SER A 38 20.52 20.40 2.22
N GLU A 39 19.97 20.52 3.42
CA GLU A 39 19.86 21.80 4.14
C GLU A 39 21.24 22.40 4.45
N MET A 40 22.19 21.58 4.90
CA MET A 40 23.57 22.01 5.14
C MET A 40 24.26 22.52 3.87
N ARG A 41 23.94 21.93 2.70
CA ARG A 41 24.44 22.44 1.41
C ARG A 41 23.84 23.79 1.05
N SER A 42 22.54 23.97 1.23
CA SER A 42 21.88 25.28 1.05
C SER A 42 22.51 26.34 1.95
N LEU A 43 22.78 25.98 3.21
CA LEU A 43 23.40 26.89 4.19
C LEU A 43 24.86 27.22 3.85
N ALA A 44 25.63 26.25 3.33
CA ALA A 44 26.99 26.47 2.85
C ALA A 44 27.04 27.42 1.64
N TYR A 45 26.04 27.34 0.76
CA TYR A 45 25.88 28.26 -0.35
C TYR A 45 25.49 29.66 0.13
N GLU A 46 24.50 29.78 1.01
CA GLU A 46 24.01 31.07 1.51
C GLU A 46 25.08 31.83 2.31
N LYS A 47 25.74 31.14 3.25
CA LYS A 47 26.65 31.79 4.21
C LYS A 47 28.07 32.00 3.66
N TYR A 48 28.53 31.10 2.79
CA TYR A 48 29.91 31.07 2.33
C TYR A 48 30.07 31.11 0.80
N SER A 49 28.96 31.16 0.04
CA SER A 49 28.97 31.09 -1.44
C SER A 49 29.74 29.88 -1.97
N ILE A 50 29.69 28.77 -1.23
CA ILE A 50 30.29 27.48 -1.60
C ILE A 50 29.20 26.63 -2.26
N LYS A 51 29.36 26.37 -3.56
CA LYS A 51 28.46 25.50 -4.31
C LYS A 51 28.96 24.06 -4.19
N LEU A 52 28.20 23.25 -3.46
CA LEU A 52 28.46 21.83 -3.27
C LEU A 52 27.74 21.02 -4.35
N LEU A 53 28.19 19.77 -4.57
CA LEU A 53 27.60 18.85 -5.54
C LEU A 53 26.30 18.27 -5.00
N ASP A 54 25.35 17.98 -5.89
CA ASP A 54 24.17 17.19 -5.55
C ASP A 54 24.56 15.75 -5.25
N ASN A 55 23.87 15.13 -4.30
CA ASN A 55 24.08 13.71 -4.00
C ASN A 55 23.15 12.95 -4.95
N PHE A 56 23.71 12.36 -5.99
CA PHE A 56 22.98 11.48 -6.90
C PHE A 56 22.61 10.12 -6.26
N LEU A 57 22.46 10.10 -4.93
CA LEU A 57 22.10 8.92 -4.15
C LEU A 57 20.58 8.76 -4.11
N PRO A 58 20.05 7.53 -4.07
CA PRO A 58 18.62 7.29 -3.91
C PRO A 58 18.11 7.97 -2.62
N MET A 59 17.01 8.72 -2.73
CA MET A 59 16.46 9.46 -1.58
C MET A 59 15.55 8.55 -0.74
N GLY A 60 15.96 8.29 0.51
CA GLY A 60 15.14 7.57 1.49
C GLY A 60 15.75 6.27 2.02
N SER A 61 15.03 5.64 2.95
CA SER A 61 15.45 4.41 3.62
C SER A 61 15.69 3.26 2.64
N LEU A 62 16.64 2.37 2.98
CA LEU A 62 16.89 1.05 2.36
C LEU A 62 15.69 0.09 2.39
N ASP A 63 14.54 0.54 2.91
CA ASP A 63 13.27 -0.18 2.87
C ASP A 63 12.80 -0.24 1.41
N GLN A 64 13.36 -1.19 0.65
CA GLN A 64 12.90 -1.66 -0.64
C GLN A 64 11.54 -2.36 -0.47
N GLY A 65 10.56 -1.64 0.08
CA GLY A 65 9.17 -2.05 0.00
C GLY A 65 8.75 -2.13 -1.46
N LEU A 66 7.73 -2.94 -1.73
CA LEU A 66 7.17 -3.12 -3.08
C LEU A 66 6.86 -1.77 -3.75
N ASP A 67 7.39 -1.58 -4.96
CA ASP A 67 7.20 -0.37 -5.76
C ASP A 67 5.71 -0.19 -6.13
N VAL A 68 5.20 1.03 -6.04
CA VAL A 68 3.81 1.37 -6.37
C VAL A 68 3.46 0.96 -7.81
N LEU A 69 4.38 1.09 -8.77
CA LEU A 69 4.19 0.65 -10.15
C LEU A 69 4.16 -0.86 -10.28
N GLN A 70 4.95 -1.58 -9.47
CA GLN A 70 4.95 -3.04 -9.45
C GLN A 70 3.63 -3.57 -8.88
N ILE A 71 3.11 -2.93 -7.82
CA ILE A 71 1.81 -3.24 -7.24
C ILE A 71 0.70 -2.94 -8.27
N MET A 72 0.72 -1.76 -8.89
CA MET A 72 -0.26 -1.36 -9.91
C MET A 72 -0.31 -2.37 -11.07
N ARG A 73 0.85 -2.76 -11.63
CA ARG A 73 0.93 -3.73 -12.74
C ARG A 73 0.42 -5.12 -12.35
N ASN A 74 0.57 -5.50 -11.08
CA ASN A 74 0.20 -6.81 -10.56
C ASN A 74 -0.91 -6.73 -9.51
N ILE A 75 -1.86 -5.81 -9.70
CA ILE A 75 -2.88 -5.51 -8.67
C ILE A 75 -3.68 -6.75 -8.27
N HIS A 76 -3.97 -7.64 -9.21
CA HIS A 76 -4.67 -8.90 -8.98
C HIS A 76 -3.92 -9.85 -8.02
N ILE A 77 -2.59 -9.92 -8.12
CA ILE A 77 -1.74 -10.69 -7.20
C ILE A 77 -1.70 -10.00 -5.85
N PHE A 78 -1.54 -8.68 -5.85
CA PHE A 78 -1.45 -7.91 -4.62
C PHE A 78 -2.69 -8.06 -3.73
N VAL A 79 -3.88 -7.84 -4.27
CA VAL A 79 -5.12 -7.86 -3.48
C VAL A 79 -5.51 -9.24 -2.97
N SER A 80 -5.02 -10.31 -3.61
CA SER A 80 -5.26 -11.69 -3.17
C SER A 80 -4.27 -12.16 -2.10
N ARG A 81 -3.09 -11.54 -2.03
CA ARG A 81 -1.98 -11.96 -1.15
C ARG A 81 -1.83 -11.12 0.10
N PHE A 82 -2.24 -9.87 0.06
CA PHE A 82 -2.11 -8.94 1.18
C PHE A 82 -3.46 -8.66 1.82
N SER A 83 -3.45 -8.38 3.12
CA SER A 83 -4.61 -7.93 3.87
C SER A 83 -4.38 -6.51 4.36
N TYR A 84 -5.35 -5.63 4.11
CA TYR A 84 -5.27 -4.25 4.57
C TYR A 84 -5.69 -4.12 6.03
N ASN A 85 -4.79 -3.62 6.89
CA ASN A 85 -5.13 -3.21 8.24
C ASN A 85 -5.47 -1.71 8.26
N MET A 86 -6.76 -1.39 8.39
CA MET A 86 -7.23 -0.01 8.41
C MET A 86 -6.73 0.81 9.61
N ASN A 87 -6.50 0.17 10.76
CA ASN A 87 -6.12 0.86 12.00
C ASN A 87 -4.69 1.41 11.91
N ILE A 88 -3.77 0.58 11.41
CA ILE A 88 -2.35 0.92 11.30
C ILE A 88 -2.04 1.50 9.90
N GLN A 89 -2.98 1.42 8.96
CA GLN A 89 -2.81 1.80 7.56
C GLN A 89 -1.61 1.10 6.92
N GLN A 90 -1.54 -0.22 7.09
CA GLN A 90 -0.49 -1.07 6.51
C GLN A 90 -1.08 -2.32 5.85
N PHE A 91 -0.44 -2.80 4.80
CA PHE A 91 -0.72 -4.11 4.23
C PHE A 91 0.21 -5.15 4.83
N ILE A 92 -0.33 -6.32 5.15
CA ILE A 92 0.43 -7.46 5.65
C ILE A 92 0.18 -8.65 4.73
N GLU A 93 1.23 -9.34 4.32
CA GLU A 93 1.11 -10.53 3.50
C GLU A 93 0.48 -11.70 4.29
N TYR A 94 -0.51 -12.39 3.70
CA TYR A 94 -1.22 -13.48 4.36
C TYR A 94 -0.34 -14.74 4.55
N ARG A 95 0.52 -15.03 3.57
CA ARG A 95 1.47 -16.15 3.60
C ARG A 95 2.77 -15.75 2.94
N SER A 96 3.87 -16.10 3.59
CA SER A 96 5.21 -15.87 3.07
C SER A 96 5.41 -16.53 1.70
N THR A 97 6.02 -15.80 0.77
CA THR A 97 6.47 -16.36 -0.51
C THR A 97 7.72 -17.22 -0.29
N ASN A 98 7.85 -18.36 -0.97
CA ASN A 98 9.10 -19.11 -1.10
C ASN A 98 9.83 -19.47 0.22
N SER A 99 9.11 -20.04 1.20
CA SER A 99 9.70 -20.51 2.47
C SER A 99 10.46 -19.44 3.29
N SER A 100 10.24 -18.15 3.01
CA SER A 100 10.79 -17.08 3.84
C SER A 100 10.22 -17.16 5.27
N LYS A 101 11.06 -16.95 6.29
CA LYS A 101 10.62 -16.88 7.69
C LYS A 101 9.96 -15.53 8.04
N HIS A 102 9.95 -14.58 7.11
CA HIS A 102 9.46 -13.22 7.32
C HIS A 102 8.23 -12.95 6.45
N ILE A 103 7.31 -12.13 6.99
CA ILE A 103 6.09 -11.69 6.32
C ILE A 103 6.31 -10.28 5.80
N ASN A 104 6.02 -10.06 4.52
CA ASN A 104 6.14 -8.74 3.93
C ASN A 104 5.06 -7.79 4.46
N THR A 105 5.45 -6.55 4.75
CA THR A 105 4.55 -5.48 5.15
C THR A 105 4.79 -4.27 4.25
N ILE A 106 3.71 -3.61 3.82
CA ILE A 106 3.79 -2.36 3.06
C ILE A 106 3.19 -1.25 3.90
N LYS A 107 4.01 -0.22 4.14
CA LYS A 107 3.64 0.96 4.90
C LYS A 107 3.49 2.16 3.99
N ILE A 108 2.88 3.22 4.53
CA ILE A 108 2.72 4.50 3.83
C ILE A 108 4.08 5.06 3.38
N GLN A 109 5.12 4.93 4.21
CA GLN A 109 6.46 5.44 3.91
C GLN A 109 7.05 4.77 2.65
N SER A 110 6.87 3.46 2.49
CA SER A 110 7.37 2.72 1.33
C SER A 110 6.68 3.19 0.04
N ILE A 111 5.36 3.44 0.08
CA ILE A 111 4.63 4.02 -1.05
C ILE A 111 5.05 5.48 -1.30
N ALA A 112 5.25 6.28 -0.25
CA ALA A 112 5.69 7.67 -0.39
C ALA A 112 7.08 7.77 -1.02
N ALA A 113 8.01 6.85 -0.68
CA ALA A 113 9.31 6.74 -1.31
C ALA A 113 9.19 6.39 -2.81
N SER A 114 8.29 5.47 -3.17
CA SER A 114 8.01 5.13 -4.56
C SER A 114 7.39 6.31 -5.33
N ILE A 115 6.49 7.09 -4.71
CA ILE A 115 5.95 8.33 -5.30
C ILE A 115 7.06 9.39 -5.47
N ARG A 116 8.00 9.50 -4.53
CA ARG A 116 9.15 10.40 -4.64
C ARG A 116 10.05 10.03 -5.83
N GLN A 117 10.22 8.73 -6.10
CA GLN A 117 11.02 8.25 -7.23
C GLN A 117 10.35 8.49 -8.59
N HIS A 118 9.03 8.25 -8.68
CA HIS A 118 8.31 8.29 -9.97
C HIS A 118 7.48 9.55 -10.22
N GLY A 119 7.34 10.40 -9.20
CA GLY A 119 6.53 11.61 -9.22
C GLY A 119 5.04 11.38 -8.96
N LEU A 120 4.33 12.47 -8.62
CA LEU A 120 2.90 12.46 -8.31
C LEU A 120 2.00 12.00 -9.46
N GLY A 121 2.48 12.05 -10.71
CA GLY A 121 1.73 11.57 -11.87
C GLY A 121 1.34 10.09 -11.77
N VAL A 122 2.14 9.28 -11.07
CA VAL A 122 1.86 7.85 -10.84
C VAL A 122 0.62 7.62 -9.97
N CYS A 123 0.25 8.58 -9.12
CA CYS A 123 -0.93 8.44 -8.27
C CYS A 123 -2.21 8.35 -9.11
N ASN A 124 -2.38 9.24 -10.10
CA ASN A 124 -3.55 9.24 -10.97
C ASN A 124 -3.64 7.96 -11.81
N THR A 125 -2.52 7.50 -12.38
CA THR A 125 -2.51 6.25 -13.15
C THR A 125 -2.81 5.04 -12.29
N THR A 126 -2.28 5.01 -11.06
CA THR A 126 -2.52 3.92 -10.09
C THR A 126 -3.97 3.86 -9.67
N VAL A 127 -4.59 5.01 -9.38
CA VAL A 127 -6.01 5.09 -9.06
C VAL A 127 -6.86 4.62 -10.24
N ASN A 128 -6.53 5.04 -11.47
CA ASN A 128 -7.26 4.64 -12.67
C ASN A 128 -7.17 3.12 -12.93
N TYR A 129 -5.98 2.53 -12.85
CA TYR A 129 -5.81 1.07 -12.98
C TYR A 129 -6.58 0.30 -11.91
N THR A 130 -6.55 0.79 -10.66
CA THR A 130 -7.29 0.16 -9.57
C THR A 130 -8.80 0.28 -9.79
N TYR A 131 -9.28 1.40 -10.33
CA TYR A 131 -10.69 1.58 -10.70
C TYR A 131 -11.11 0.60 -11.80
N GLN A 132 -10.31 0.42 -12.86
CA GLN A 132 -10.58 -0.57 -13.91
C GLN A 132 -10.63 -2.00 -13.36
N PHE A 133 -9.71 -2.35 -12.46
CA PHE A 133 -9.73 -3.62 -11.75
C PHE A 133 -11.00 -3.80 -10.90
N LEU A 134 -11.43 -2.76 -10.19
CA LEU A 134 -12.65 -2.77 -9.40
C LEU A 134 -13.89 -2.98 -10.28
N ILE A 135 -13.98 -2.34 -11.45
CA ILE A 135 -15.07 -2.57 -12.40
C ILE A 135 -15.18 -4.07 -12.73
N GLN A 136 -14.08 -4.71 -13.09
CA GLN A 136 -14.06 -6.16 -13.40
C GLN A 136 -14.53 -7.00 -12.21
N LYS A 137 -14.07 -6.69 -10.99
CA LYS A 137 -14.50 -7.40 -9.77
C LYS A 137 -15.97 -7.15 -9.43
N PHE A 138 -16.48 -5.94 -9.67
CA PHE A 138 -17.89 -5.62 -9.49
C PHE A 138 -18.81 -6.31 -10.51
N HIS A 139 -18.32 -6.61 -11.72
CA HIS A 139 -19.04 -7.48 -12.65
C HIS A 139 -19.23 -8.89 -12.06
N VAL A 140 -18.15 -9.50 -11.55
CA VAL A 140 -18.24 -10.82 -10.88
C VAL A 140 -19.15 -10.76 -9.65
N PHE A 141 -19.06 -9.68 -8.87
CA PHE A 141 -19.92 -9.46 -7.70
C PHE A 141 -21.40 -9.39 -8.10
N ARG A 142 -21.71 -8.67 -9.18
CA ARG A 142 -23.06 -8.58 -9.72
C ARG A 142 -23.57 -9.93 -10.19
N GLU A 143 -22.78 -10.66 -10.96
CA GLU A 143 -23.12 -12.00 -11.45
C GLU A 143 -23.44 -12.94 -10.29
N PHE A 144 -22.61 -12.93 -9.25
CA PHE A 144 -22.84 -13.72 -8.04
C PHE A 144 -24.18 -13.39 -7.36
N LEU A 145 -24.55 -12.11 -7.27
CA LEU A 145 -25.81 -11.70 -6.66
C LEU A 145 -27.05 -12.03 -7.53
N HIS A 146 -26.87 -12.14 -8.84
CA HIS A 146 -27.95 -12.48 -9.78
C HIS A 146 -28.07 -13.99 -10.02
N ASP A 147 -27.20 -14.81 -9.43
CA ASP A 147 -27.36 -16.26 -9.46
C ASP A 147 -28.70 -16.63 -8.81
N ASP A 148 -29.56 -17.31 -9.58
CA ASP A 148 -30.93 -17.63 -9.18
C ASP A 148 -30.98 -18.48 -7.90
N TYR A 149 -30.02 -19.39 -7.73
CA TYR A 149 -29.95 -20.20 -6.52
C TYR A 149 -29.62 -19.31 -5.32
N ILE A 150 -28.54 -18.52 -5.40
CA ILE A 150 -28.13 -17.63 -4.30
C ILE A 150 -29.22 -16.61 -3.97
N SER A 151 -29.82 -15.98 -4.98
CA SER A 151 -30.91 -15.01 -4.84
C SER A 151 -32.13 -15.61 -4.16
N ALA A 152 -32.50 -16.85 -4.49
CA ALA A 152 -33.61 -17.55 -3.85
C ALA A 152 -33.36 -17.83 -2.35
N TYR A 153 -32.16 -18.30 -2.00
CA TYR A 153 -31.77 -18.52 -0.60
C TYR A 153 -31.77 -17.21 0.20
N LEU A 154 -31.17 -16.14 -0.34
CA LEU A 154 -31.14 -14.82 0.30
C LEU A 154 -32.55 -14.24 0.47
N SER A 155 -33.39 -14.35 -0.55
CA SER A 155 -34.78 -13.86 -0.53
C SER A 155 -35.63 -14.59 0.51
N ARG A 156 -35.37 -15.88 0.74
CA ARG A 156 -36.03 -16.66 1.80
C ARG A 156 -35.64 -16.16 3.19
N GLU A 157 -34.34 -15.98 3.45
CA GLU A 157 -33.85 -15.49 4.74
C GLU A 157 -34.28 -14.04 5.00
N PHE A 158 -34.26 -13.18 3.98
CA PHE A 158 -34.73 -11.80 4.08
C PHE A 158 -36.21 -11.71 4.44
N ARG A 159 -37.08 -12.49 3.78
CA ARG A 159 -38.52 -12.54 4.09
C ARG A 159 -38.76 -13.00 5.52
N TRP A 160 -38.03 -14.02 5.97
CA TRP A 160 -38.14 -14.48 7.33
C TRP A 160 -37.71 -13.40 8.34
N TYR A 161 -36.54 -12.78 8.15
CA TYR A 161 -36.06 -11.73 9.05
C TYR A 161 -37.02 -10.54 9.10
N LYS A 162 -37.54 -10.08 7.96
CA LYS A 162 -38.49 -8.97 7.92
C LYS A 162 -39.78 -9.25 8.70
N LYS A 163 -40.25 -10.50 8.71
CA LYS A 163 -41.46 -10.91 9.45
C LYS A 163 -41.24 -10.97 10.96
N HIS A 164 -40.05 -11.38 11.41
CA HIS A 164 -39.81 -11.71 12.81
C HIS A 164 -38.89 -10.70 13.53
N ARG A 165 -38.36 -9.67 12.85
CA ARG A 165 -37.42 -8.69 13.44
C ARG A 165 -37.96 -7.96 14.68
N ASN A 166 -39.28 -7.74 14.73
CA ASN A 166 -39.97 -7.02 15.81
C ASN A 166 -40.35 -7.94 16.98
N GLU A 167 -40.11 -9.25 16.87
CA GLU A 167 -40.40 -10.19 17.95
C GLU A 167 -39.38 -10.00 19.08
N THR A 168 -39.88 -10.02 20.32
CA THR A 168 -39.09 -9.77 21.53
C THR A 168 -37.92 -10.74 21.68
N GLU A 169 -38.07 -11.99 21.20
CA GLU A 169 -37.02 -13.02 21.24
C GLU A 169 -35.86 -12.74 20.26
N ILE A 170 -36.13 -12.06 19.15
CA ILE A 170 -35.17 -11.84 18.06
C ILE A 170 -34.47 -10.50 18.23
N ASN A 171 -35.14 -9.50 18.80
CA ASN A 171 -34.55 -8.20 19.17
C ASN A 171 -33.71 -7.59 18.04
N ASN A 172 -34.26 -7.54 16.82
CA ASN A 172 -33.56 -7.07 15.61
C ASN A 172 -32.25 -7.81 15.24
N MET A 173 -31.92 -8.94 15.87
CA MET A 173 -30.72 -9.73 15.56
C MET A 173 -31.05 -10.89 14.64
N TYR A 174 -30.09 -11.32 13.81
CA TYR A 174 -30.25 -12.52 12.99
C TYR A 174 -29.78 -13.76 13.77
N PRO A 175 -30.63 -14.78 14.03
CA PRO A 175 -30.27 -15.89 14.90
C PRO A 175 -29.09 -16.73 14.38
N TYR A 176 -28.18 -17.09 15.28
CA TYR A 176 -26.98 -17.86 14.95
C TYR A 176 -27.30 -19.23 14.34
N GLU A 177 -28.25 -19.97 14.90
CA GLU A 177 -28.63 -21.30 14.37
C GLU A 177 -29.08 -21.22 12.92
N ARG A 178 -29.78 -20.14 12.57
CA ARG A 178 -30.25 -19.90 11.21
C ARG A 178 -29.09 -19.56 10.28
N ALA A 179 -28.15 -18.72 10.73
CA ALA A 179 -26.92 -18.45 10.00
C ALA A 179 -26.13 -19.74 9.72
N SER A 180 -26.00 -20.62 10.71
CA SER A 180 -25.33 -21.91 10.56
C SER A 180 -26.04 -22.83 9.56
N LYS A 181 -27.37 -22.93 9.63
CA LYS A 181 -28.19 -23.67 8.65
C LYS A 181 -28.04 -23.10 7.23
N PHE A 182 -28.08 -21.79 7.08
CA PHE A 182 -27.90 -21.09 5.81
C PHE A 182 -26.54 -21.38 5.16
N VAL A 183 -25.45 -21.35 5.93
CA VAL A 183 -24.10 -21.69 5.45
C VAL A 183 -24.04 -23.15 4.98
N LYS A 184 -24.64 -24.09 5.74
CA LYS A 184 -24.72 -25.50 5.35
C LYS A 184 -25.53 -25.70 4.07
N ASP A 185 -26.64 -24.99 3.93
CA ASP A 185 -27.50 -25.05 2.74
C ASP A 185 -26.79 -24.52 1.50
N ILE A 186 -26.09 -23.39 1.58
CA ILE A 186 -25.32 -22.87 0.44
C ILE A 186 -24.19 -23.81 0.06
N ARG A 187 -23.55 -24.48 1.03
CA ARG A 187 -22.50 -25.45 0.74
C ARG A 187 -23.00 -26.65 -0.09
N LYS A 188 -24.30 -26.97 -0.04
CA LYS A 188 -24.91 -28.03 -0.87
C LYS A 188 -24.99 -27.66 -2.35
N LEU A 189 -24.94 -26.37 -2.70
CA LEU A 189 -24.96 -25.91 -4.10
C LEU A 189 -23.72 -26.33 -4.87
N GLY A 190 -22.60 -26.56 -4.16
CA GLY A 190 -21.38 -27.03 -4.76
C GLY A 190 -20.15 -26.49 -4.06
N ILE A 191 -19.04 -27.16 -4.34
CA ILE A 191 -17.71 -26.81 -3.89
C ILE A 191 -16.81 -26.83 -5.13
N ASN A 192 -15.97 -25.81 -5.28
CA ASN A 192 -15.01 -25.75 -6.38
C ASN A 192 -13.86 -26.75 -6.15
N GLU A 193 -13.03 -27.01 -7.16
CA GLU A 193 -11.88 -27.94 -7.12
C GLU A 193 -10.94 -27.70 -5.93
N ASN A 194 -10.84 -26.44 -5.49
CA ASN A 194 -10.03 -26.01 -4.35
C ASN A 194 -10.71 -26.19 -2.97
N GLY A 195 -11.84 -26.91 -2.89
CA GLY A 195 -12.56 -27.13 -1.63
C GLY A 195 -13.33 -25.92 -1.10
N LYS A 196 -13.48 -24.85 -1.90
CA LYS A 196 -14.14 -23.60 -1.50
C LYS A 196 -15.61 -23.59 -1.88
N SER A 197 -16.48 -23.21 -0.95
CA SER A 197 -17.90 -23.01 -1.22
C SER A 197 -18.16 -21.69 -1.97
N PHE A 198 -19.36 -21.53 -2.53
CA PHE A 198 -19.80 -20.27 -3.13
C PHE A 198 -19.63 -19.07 -2.18
N LEU A 199 -20.00 -19.21 -0.90
CA LEU A 199 -19.80 -18.17 0.10
C LEU A 199 -18.33 -17.84 0.35
N ASP A 200 -17.44 -18.84 0.29
CA ASP A 200 -16.00 -18.61 0.46
C ASP A 200 -15.42 -17.85 -0.73
N LEU A 201 -15.84 -18.19 -1.95
CA LEU A 201 -15.47 -17.43 -3.15
C LEU A 201 -15.95 -15.98 -3.08
N PHE A 202 -17.17 -15.76 -2.59
CA PHE A 202 -17.71 -14.42 -2.40
C PHE A 202 -16.97 -13.61 -1.33
N ARG A 203 -16.57 -14.26 -0.22
CA ARG A 203 -15.73 -13.63 0.81
C ARG A 203 -14.38 -13.19 0.25
N ILE A 204 -13.74 -14.03 -0.57
CA ILE A 204 -12.48 -13.70 -1.24
C ILE A 204 -12.69 -12.50 -2.16
N LEU A 205 -13.75 -12.50 -2.97
CA LEU A 205 -14.09 -11.39 -3.85
C LEU A 205 -14.25 -10.07 -3.09
N ILE A 206 -15.03 -10.07 -2.00
CA ILE A 206 -15.20 -8.87 -1.16
C ILE A 206 -13.86 -8.44 -0.54
N THR A 207 -13.03 -9.39 -0.12
CA THR A 207 -11.72 -9.10 0.47
C THR A 207 -10.80 -8.44 -0.56
N GLU A 208 -10.74 -8.96 -1.78
CA GLU A 208 -9.95 -8.39 -2.87
C GLU A 208 -10.42 -6.98 -3.26
N ILE A 209 -11.74 -6.75 -3.32
CA ILE A 209 -12.34 -5.42 -3.52
C ILE A 209 -11.93 -4.47 -2.39
N GLY A 210 -12.05 -4.91 -1.14
CA GLY A 210 -11.67 -4.13 0.03
C GLY A 210 -10.18 -3.78 0.04
N ASN A 211 -9.32 -4.72 -0.32
CA ASN A 211 -7.88 -4.51 -0.44
C ASN A 211 -7.54 -3.52 -1.57
N ALA A 212 -8.20 -3.59 -2.72
CA ALA A 212 -8.04 -2.61 -3.81
C ALA A 212 -8.42 -1.19 -3.35
N LEU A 213 -9.54 -1.04 -2.64
CA LEU A 213 -9.95 0.24 -2.07
C LEU A 213 -8.97 0.73 -0.99
N GLY A 214 -8.48 -0.18 -0.14
CA GLY A 214 -7.44 0.09 0.85
C GLY A 214 -6.16 0.59 0.21
N TYR A 215 -5.80 0.07 -0.96
CA TYR A 215 -4.63 0.49 -1.71
C TYR A 215 -4.77 1.92 -2.24
N VAL A 216 -5.91 2.26 -2.85
CA VAL A 216 -6.21 3.64 -3.26
C VAL A 216 -6.14 4.60 -2.07
N ARG A 217 -6.71 4.20 -0.92
CA ARG A 217 -6.63 4.99 0.31
C ARG A 217 -5.19 5.21 0.74
N MET A 218 -4.36 4.17 0.71
CA MET A 218 -2.95 4.24 1.10
C MET A 218 -2.13 5.11 0.15
N VAL A 219 -2.32 4.99 -1.16
CA VAL A 219 -1.67 5.85 -2.17
C VAL A 219 -2.02 7.32 -1.93
N ARG A 220 -3.28 7.62 -1.62
CA ARG A 220 -3.72 8.98 -1.25
C ARG A 220 -3.03 9.46 0.01
N SER A 221 -3.00 8.65 1.08
CA SER A 221 -2.30 8.99 2.33
C SER A 221 -0.80 9.20 2.11
N ALA A 222 -0.15 8.37 1.29
CA ALA A 222 1.26 8.49 0.96
C ALA A 222 1.56 9.74 0.12
N SER A 223 0.65 10.12 -0.78
CA SER A 223 0.76 11.38 -1.54
C SER A 223 0.67 12.60 -0.61
N MET A 224 -0.25 12.57 0.35
CA MET A 224 -0.37 13.64 1.35
C MET A 224 0.86 13.72 2.24
N TYR A 225 1.36 12.56 2.70
CA TYR A 225 2.60 12.46 3.47
C TYR A 225 3.80 13.03 2.70
N TYR A 226 3.91 12.70 1.40
CA TYR A 226 4.94 13.25 0.52
C TYR A 226 4.83 14.78 0.39
N CYS A 227 3.64 15.34 0.21
CA CYS A 227 3.45 16.79 0.08
C CYS A 227 3.67 17.56 1.39
N SER A 228 3.61 16.89 2.54
CA SER A 228 3.85 17.51 3.85
C SER A 228 5.32 17.53 4.29
N GLU A 229 6.18 16.75 3.63
CA GLU A 229 7.63 16.72 3.87
C GLU A 229 8.40 17.71 2.99
#